data_AF-A0A1F3TV65-F1
#
_entry.id   AF-A0A1F3TV65-F1
#
_cell.length_a   1.000
_cell.length_b   1.000
_cell.length_c   1.000
_cell.angle_alpha   90.00
_cell.angle_beta   90.00
_cell.angle_gamma   90.00
#
_symmetry.space_group_name_H-M   'P 1'
#
loop_
_entity.id
_entity.type
_entity.pdbx_description
1 polymer ?
#
loop_
_entity_poly.entity_id
_entity_poly.type
_entity_poly.pdbx_seq_one_letter_code
_entity_poly.pdbx_strand_id
1 'polypeptide(L)'
;MLVFCLICFPFSTFAEEAQKPSEMPKPMSESPSEEAKKRAHKKVEVRKKELLKKLKNQDSPEAIGNAKARVQIDRTESNRQDYLDQEKKKTAKKDCVAPDCPEISE
;
A
#
# COMPACT_ATOMS: atom_id res chain seq x y z
N MET A 1 -16.68 15.33 -53.95
CA MET A 1 -16.07 14.14 -54.58
C MET A 1 -14.86 13.71 -53.76
N LEU A 2 -14.71 12.38 -53.58
CA LEU A 2 -13.55 11.62 -53.07
C LEU A 2 -13.28 11.78 -51.55
N VAL A 3 -13.58 10.85 -50.64
CA VAL A 3 -13.43 9.37 -50.51
C VAL A 3 -11.97 8.90 -50.67
N PHE A 4 -11.51 8.13 -49.66
CA PHE A 4 -10.26 7.33 -49.48
C PHE A 4 -9.49 7.82 -48.22
N CYS A 5 -9.12 7.05 -47.19
CA CYS A 5 -9.04 5.62 -46.89
C CYS A 5 -9.09 5.49 -45.34
N LEU A 6 -9.95 4.69 -44.72
CA LEU A 6 -9.70 3.25 -44.47
C LEU A 6 -8.23 2.95 -44.17
N ILE A 7 -7.80 3.24 -42.94
CA ILE A 7 -6.66 2.53 -42.34
C ILE A 7 -7.23 1.73 -41.18
N CYS A 8 -7.58 0.49 -41.52
CA CYS A 8 -7.81 -0.60 -40.59
C CYS A 8 -6.51 -0.82 -39.80
N PHE A 9 -6.48 -0.39 -38.53
CA PHE A 9 -5.50 -0.93 -37.61
C PHE A 9 -5.93 -2.35 -37.24
N PRO A 10 -5.12 -3.37 -37.53
CA PRO A 10 -5.42 -4.71 -37.04
C PRO A 10 -5.32 -4.66 -35.52
N PHE A 11 -6.46 -4.83 -34.85
CA PHE A 11 -6.49 -5.25 -33.46
C PHE A 11 -5.82 -6.62 -33.44
N SER A 12 -4.50 -6.65 -33.22
CA SER A 12 -3.81 -7.86 -32.83
C SER A 12 -4.48 -8.33 -31.56
N THR A 13 -5.22 -9.43 -31.69
CA THR A 13 -5.67 -10.29 -30.61
C THR A 13 -4.43 -10.66 -29.80
N PHE A 14 -4.14 -9.86 -28.77
CA PHE A 14 -3.10 -10.17 -27.82
C PHE A 14 -3.63 -11.36 -27.03
N ALA A 15 -3.00 -12.51 -27.26
CA ALA A 15 -3.29 -13.76 -26.60
C ALA A 15 -3.37 -13.51 -25.09
N GLU A 16 -4.54 -13.83 -24.54
CA GLU A 16 -4.77 -13.94 -23.10
C GLU A 16 -4.01 -15.18 -22.62
N GLU A 17 -2.69 -15.06 -22.50
CA GLU A 17 -1.88 -16.04 -21.82
C GLU A 17 -2.14 -15.84 -20.33
N ALA A 18 -2.98 -16.72 -19.78
CA ALA A 18 -3.31 -16.79 -18.37
C ALA A 18 -2.02 -16.87 -17.56
N GLN A 19 -1.55 -15.70 -17.09
CA GLN A 19 -0.47 -15.60 -16.14
C GLN A 19 -0.91 -16.29 -14.86
N LYS A 20 -0.39 -17.51 -14.68
CA LYS A 20 -0.31 -18.22 -13.40
C LYS A 20 -0.07 -17.18 -12.29
N PRO A 21 -0.87 -17.15 -11.22
CA PRO A 21 -0.56 -16.30 -10.08
C PRO A 21 0.80 -16.75 -9.56
N SER A 22 1.83 -15.96 -9.87
CA SER A 22 3.15 -16.11 -9.28
C SER A 22 2.94 -15.95 -7.78
N GLU A 23 3.11 -17.04 -7.05
CA GLU A 23 3.17 -17.05 -5.60
C GLU A 23 4.39 -16.23 -5.21
N MET A 24 4.23 -14.90 -5.20
CA MET A 24 5.22 -14.02 -4.61
C MET A 24 5.40 -14.48 -3.17
N PRO A 25 6.64 -14.79 -2.74
CA PRO A 25 6.90 -15.14 -1.36
C PRO A 25 6.35 -14.00 -0.51
N LYS A 26 5.35 -14.31 0.33
CA LYS A 26 4.79 -13.37 1.29
C LYS A 26 5.98 -12.78 2.05
N PRO A 27 6.23 -11.46 1.98
CA PRO A 27 7.29 -10.87 2.79
C PRO A 27 6.99 -11.24 4.23
N MET A 28 7.97 -11.85 4.91
CA MET A 28 7.83 -12.24 6.30
C MET A 28 7.31 -11.02 7.06
N SER A 29 6.04 -11.11 7.44
CA SER A 29 5.31 -10.06 8.11
C SER A 29 5.81 -10.05 9.54
N GLU A 30 6.98 -9.45 9.74
CA GLU A 30 7.41 -9.02 11.06
C GLU A 30 6.27 -8.19 11.62
N SER A 31 5.71 -8.63 12.74
CA SER A 31 4.61 -7.96 13.41
C SER A 31 4.92 -6.47 13.52
N PRO A 32 4.02 -5.54 13.10
CA PRO A 32 4.21 -4.13 13.38
C PRO A 32 4.35 -4.01 14.90
N SER A 33 5.56 -3.73 15.38
CA SER A 33 5.70 -3.27 16.74
C SER A 33 5.18 -1.83 16.76
N GLU A 34 4.59 -1.40 17.87
CA GLU A 34 4.20 0.01 18.06
C GLU A 34 5.38 0.97 17.77
N GLU A 35 6.61 0.51 17.94
CA GLU A 35 7.82 1.23 17.55
C GLU A 35 7.99 1.34 16.03
N ALA A 36 7.79 0.27 15.26
CA ALA A 36 7.87 0.28 13.81
C ALA A 36 6.87 1.28 13.20
N LYS A 37 5.66 1.32 13.75
CA LYS A 37 4.63 2.29 13.37
C LYS A 37 5.04 3.73 13.67
N LYS A 38 5.52 4.02 14.88
CA LYS A 38 6.05 5.35 15.24
C LYS A 38 7.18 5.77 14.31
N ARG A 39 8.09 4.86 13.97
CA ARG A 39 9.19 5.12 13.02
C ARG A 39 8.65 5.44 11.62
N ALA A 40 7.65 4.70 11.14
CA ALA A 40 7.01 4.94 9.84
C ALA A 40 6.35 6.33 9.77
N HIS A 41 5.52 6.69 10.75
CA HIS A 41 4.90 8.02 10.80
C HIS A 41 5.93 9.16 10.89
N LYS A 42 6.96 9.00 11.73
CA LYS A 42 8.04 9.99 11.85
C LYS A 42 8.76 10.19 10.52
N LYS A 43 8.97 9.12 9.76
CA LYS A 43 9.61 9.18 8.44
C LYS A 43 8.77 10.00 7.45
N VAL A 44 7.46 9.77 7.42
CA VAL A 44 6.53 10.58 6.59
C VAL A 44 6.62 12.06 6.94
N GLU A 45 6.63 12.42 8.23
CA GLU A 45 6.72 13.82 8.66
C GLU A 45 8.05 14.48 8.27
N VAL A 46 9.16 13.75 8.37
CA VAL A 46 10.47 14.23 7.89
C VAL A 46 10.44 14.49 6.38
N ARG A 47 9.88 13.56 5.59
CA ARG A 47 9.81 13.73 4.12
C ARG A 47 8.87 14.85 3.70
N LYS A 48 7.77 15.09 4.42
CA LYS A 48 6.92 16.27 4.18
C LYS A 48 7.68 17.57 4.39
N LYS A 49 8.47 17.68 5.47
CA LYS A 49 9.32 18.86 5.72
C LYS A 49 10.35 19.06 4.62
N GLU A 50 10.96 17.98 4.14
CA GLU A 50 11.90 18.01 3.01
C GLU A 50 11.21 18.53 1.74
N LEU A 51 10.04 17.98 1.39
CA LEU A 51 9.27 18.43 0.22
C LEU A 51 8.89 19.91 0.34
N LEU A 52 8.42 20.35 1.52
CA LEU A 52 8.10 21.76 1.76
C LEU A 52 9.32 22.67 1.61
N LYS A 53 10.51 22.23 2.07
CA LYS A 53 11.75 22.97 1.87
C LYS A 53 12.07 23.11 0.38
N LYS A 54 11.95 22.03 -0.39
CA LYS A 54 12.19 22.02 -1.84
C LYS A 54 11.24 22.95 -2.60
N LEU A 55 9.96 22.94 -2.21
CA LEU A 55 8.96 23.86 -2.76
C LEU A 55 9.29 25.33 -2.45
N LYS A 56 9.67 25.63 -1.20
CA LYS A 56 10.07 26.98 -0.78
C LYS A 56 11.32 27.48 -1.51
N ASN A 57 12.28 26.60 -1.71
CA ASN A 57 13.53 26.92 -2.41
C ASN A 57 13.38 27.00 -3.93
N GLN A 58 12.19 26.69 -4.48
CA GLN A 58 11.97 26.58 -5.92
C GLN A 58 12.98 25.64 -6.59
N ASP A 59 13.27 24.51 -5.94
CA ASP A 59 14.08 23.44 -6.53
C ASP A 59 13.51 23.00 -7.88
N SER A 60 14.30 22.27 -8.68
CA SER A 60 13.87 21.81 -9.99
C SER A 60 12.58 20.96 -9.91
N PRO A 61 11.72 20.98 -10.96
CA PRO A 61 10.51 20.16 -11.01
C PRO A 61 10.78 18.68 -10.77
N GLU A 62 11.90 18.16 -11.27
CA GLU A 62 12.35 16.78 -11.05
C GLU A 62 12.65 16.51 -9.57
N ALA A 63 13.36 17.42 -8.89
CA ALA A 63 13.67 17.28 -7.47
C ALA A 63 12.41 17.31 -6.60
N ILE A 64 11.43 18.15 -6.95
CA ILE A 64 10.12 18.20 -6.29
C ILE A 64 9.34 16.91 -6.55
N GLY A 65 9.33 16.43 -7.80
CA GLY A 65 8.67 15.19 -8.20
C GLY A 65 9.22 13.98 -7.42
N ASN A 66 10.54 13.86 -7.34
CA ASN A 66 11.21 12.82 -6.57
C ASN A 66 10.88 12.88 -5.08
N ALA A 67 10.84 14.08 -4.49
CA ALA A 67 10.48 14.25 -3.09
C ALA A 67 9.00 13.89 -2.82
N LYS A 68 8.09 14.21 -3.75
CA LYS A 68 6.68 13.83 -3.66
C LYS A 68 6.51 12.30 -3.74
N ALA A 69 7.20 11.65 -4.66
CA ALA A 69 7.19 10.19 -4.78
C ALA A 69 7.65 9.52 -3.48
N ARG A 70 8.72 10.02 -2.86
CA ARG A 70 9.21 9.52 -1.55
C ARG A 70 8.17 9.65 -0.44
N VAL A 71 7.48 10.80 -0.35
CA VAL A 71 6.39 10.98 0.63
C VAL A 71 5.28 9.95 0.39
N GLN A 72 4.94 9.67 -0.87
CA GLN A 72 3.88 8.73 -1.19
C GLN A 72 4.25 7.29 -0.82
N ILE A 73 5.48 6.86 -1.11
CA ILE A 73 6.01 5.55 -0.71
C ILE A 73 5.95 5.39 0.81
N ASP A 74 6.46 6.37 1.56
CA ASP A 74 6.49 6.30 3.02
C ASP A 74 5.06 6.33 3.62
N ARG A 75 4.10 7.02 2.99
CA ARG A 75 2.67 6.97 3.40
C ARG A 75 2.05 5.61 3.15
N THR A 76 2.32 4.99 2.00
CA THR A 76 1.81 3.65 1.70
C THR A 76 2.33 2.64 2.71
N GLU A 77 3.62 2.72 3.05
CA GLU A 77 4.21 1.84 4.07
C GLU A 77 3.62 2.12 5.46
N SER A 78 3.46 3.38 5.86
CA SER A 78 2.81 3.72 7.12
C SER A 78 1.38 3.17 7.20
N ASN A 79 0.59 3.31 6.13
CA ASN A 79 -0.77 2.80 6.07
C ASN A 79 -0.81 1.27 6.10
N ARG A 80 0.17 0.60 5.49
CA ARG A 80 0.30 -0.86 5.55
C ARG A 80 0.47 -1.34 7.00
N GLN A 81 1.30 -0.64 7.78
CA GLN A 81 1.46 -0.94 9.21
C GLN A 81 0.16 -0.72 10.00
N ASP A 82 -0.56 0.37 9.72
CA ASP A 82 -1.86 0.66 10.34
C ASP A 82 -2.94 -0.39 10.03
N TYR A 83 -2.95 -0.89 8.79
CA TYR A 83 -3.89 -1.92 8.36
C TYR A 83 -3.63 -3.25 9.10
N LEU A 84 -2.38 -3.68 9.18
CA LEU A 84 -1.99 -4.90 9.89
C LEU A 84 -2.35 -4.85 11.37
N ASP A 85 -2.21 -3.69 12.03
CA ASP A 85 -2.65 -3.49 13.41
C ASP A 85 -4.17 -3.63 13.58
N GLN A 86 -4.96 -3.09 12.65
CA GLN A 86 -6.41 -3.20 12.70
C GLN A 86 -6.87 -4.66 12.54
N GLU A 87 -6.27 -5.41 11.62
CA GLU A 87 -6.57 -6.83 11.46
C GLU A 87 -6.26 -7.61 12.75
N LYS A 88 -5.10 -7.38 13.36
CA LYS A 88 -4.76 -8.01 14.66
C LYS A 88 -5.76 -7.69 15.75
N LYS A 89 -6.17 -6.42 15.90
CA LYS A 89 -7.18 -6.02 16.90
C LYS A 89 -8.53 -6.66 16.64
N LYS A 90 -8.90 -6.89 15.38
CA LYS A 90 -10.14 -7.59 15.00
C LYS A 90 -10.06 -9.09 15.32
N THR A 91 -8.92 -9.74 15.05
CA THR A 91 -8.70 -11.15 15.36
C THR A 91 -8.63 -11.40 16.86
N ALA A 92 -7.87 -10.58 17.61
CA ALA A 92 -7.80 -10.66 19.07
C ALA A 92 -9.17 -10.52 19.75
N LYS A 93 -10.08 -9.71 19.20
CA LYS A 93 -11.46 -9.60 19.72
C LYS A 93 -12.33 -10.82 19.41
N LYS A 94 -12.05 -11.58 18.34
CA LYS A 94 -12.78 -12.80 17.99
C LYS A 94 -12.34 -13.98 18.85
N ASP A 95 -11.08 -14.01 19.27
CA ASP A 95 -10.51 -15.13 20.05
C ASP A 95 -10.78 -15.00 21.57
N CYS A 96 -11.34 -13.88 22.05
CA CYS A 96 -11.78 -13.72 23.45
C CYS A 96 -13.19 -14.25 23.72
N VAL A 97 -13.84 -14.91 22.76
CA VAL A 97 -15.12 -15.61 22.97
C VAL A 97 -14.83 -17.09 23.12
N ALA A 98 -14.32 -17.49 24.28
CA ALA A 98 -14.38 -18.89 24.71
C ALA A 98 -15.72 -19.10 25.45
N PRO A 99 -16.67 -19.89 24.93
CA PRO A 99 -17.82 -20.32 25.70
C PRO A 99 -17.47 -21.61 26.45
N ASP A 100 -16.66 -21.51 27.51
CA ASP A 100 -16.53 -22.60 28.48
C ASP A 100 -17.11 -22.11 29.82
N CYS A 101 -18.44 -22.15 29.91
CA CYS A 101 -19.10 -22.28 31.20
C CYS A 101 -19.61 -23.73 31.28
N PRO A 102 -19.11 -24.56 32.22
CA PRO A 102 -19.68 -25.88 32.42
C PRO A 102 -21.13 -25.72 32.89
N GLU A 103 -22.07 -26.29 32.15
CA GLU A 103 -23.45 -26.48 32.61
C GLU A 103 -23.40 -27.30 33.90
N ILE A 104 -23.70 -26.65 35.02
CA ILE A 104 -24.00 -27.32 36.27
C ILE A 104 -25.39 -27.92 36.09
N SER A 105 -25.44 -29.26 36.10
CA SER A 105 -26.66 -30.05 36.13
C SER A 105 -27.24 -30.01 37.54
N GLU A 106 -28.52 -29.64 37.65
CA GLU A 106 -29.40 -29.99 38.77
C GLU A 106 -30.63 -30.75 38.24
#